data_AF-A0A1V6QVF1-F1
#
_entry.id   AF-A0A1V6QVF1-F1
#
_cell.length_a   1.000
_cell.length_b   1.000
_cell.length_c   1.000
_cell.angle_alpha   90.00
_cell.angle_beta   90.00
_cell.angle_gamma   90.00
#
_symmetry.space_group_name_H-M   'P 1'
#
loop_
_entity.id
_entity.type
_entity.pdbx_description
1 polymer ?
#
loop_
_entity_poly.entity_id
_entity_poly.type
_entity_poly.pdbx_seq_one_letter_code
_entity_poly.pdbx_strand_id
1 'polypeptide(L)'
;MVAFLSFVIPFLPLVASFVHPGLLVSDGDISRTQKKIKANQDPWTTSWNTLTSLSFSDASYTPSPVSVVYRGTWDGHAANAELLWHDVAAAFNLGLRWKISRNTSFADAASNILHSWATTLTAIDGGDDKYLTAGLQGYELANAAELLRDYQPFVDDVLPAVVDMVNNIFIPMHYRWLNHEEPSEHNVLHFFANWELCNVASAMAMGVLTENQTVWDFAVDYFKSGDGTGAINNAIVNIVEEPGTGALLGQGQESGRDQGHSALDIQLLGVIGQQAWNQGQDLFAYNDSRILRGTEYFARYNLGNDVPFVDYTNGIVSHTEISSASRGAIRPTWELLYNHYVMTKRVDAPWTTLYLNNSLEYYGGAEGGAGSWGEGSGHYDGLGWGSLLYHMDESDVIAAVSSKSASPTASSTTRASTTLDWAPSPTTTTSSAFSQIALVSQSTTTPFAAVSTASGTETFASSSITPPSSMSSTTSPPTPLDMSQEAPRHHHHTHHHNHHHVEGQALGACHV
;
A
#
# COMPACT_ATOMS: atom_id res chain seq x y z
N MET A 1 -28.18 6.91 57.73
CA MET A 1 -27.96 7.40 56.36
C MET A 1 -26.48 7.26 56.06
N VAL A 2 -26.11 6.32 55.21
CA VAL A 2 -24.72 6.16 54.72
C VAL A 2 -24.63 6.95 53.43
N ALA A 3 -23.76 7.96 53.41
CA ALA A 3 -23.52 8.79 52.23
C ALA A 3 -22.54 8.06 51.30
N PHE A 4 -22.98 7.75 50.08
CA PHE A 4 -22.09 7.31 49.01
C PHE A 4 -21.42 8.54 48.39
N LEU A 5 -20.10 8.64 48.50
CA LEU A 5 -19.29 9.52 47.65
C LEU A 5 -19.05 8.80 46.32
N SER A 6 -19.67 9.28 45.25
CA SER A 6 -19.30 8.90 43.88
C SER A 6 -18.03 9.64 43.48
N PHE A 7 -16.93 8.91 43.33
CA PHE A 7 -15.74 9.41 42.64
C PHE A 7 -16.01 9.36 41.13
N VAL A 8 -16.14 10.52 40.51
CA VAL A 8 -16.07 10.66 39.05
C VAL A 8 -14.59 10.63 38.69
N ILE A 9 -14.12 9.54 38.07
CA ILE A 9 -12.79 9.48 37.45
C ILE A 9 -12.93 10.13 36.07
N PRO A 10 -12.32 11.30 35.81
CA PRO A 10 -12.25 11.82 34.46
C PRO A 10 -11.33 10.90 33.66
N PHE A 11 -11.90 10.18 32.69
CA PHE A 11 -11.10 9.56 31.62
C PHE A 11 -10.51 10.70 30.79
N LEU A 12 -9.26 11.06 31.07
CA LEU A 12 -8.45 11.79 30.10
C LEU A 12 -8.32 10.88 28.86
N PRO A 13 -8.61 11.37 27.64
CA PRO A 13 -8.32 10.60 26.44
C PRO A 13 -6.83 10.28 26.45
N LEU A 14 -6.49 9.00 26.46
CA LEU A 14 -5.12 8.56 26.26
C LEU A 14 -4.80 8.90 24.79
N VAL A 15 -4.07 10.00 24.56
CA VAL A 15 -3.45 10.23 23.26
C VAL A 15 -2.43 9.11 23.10
N ALA A 16 -2.76 8.10 22.31
CA ALA A 16 -1.79 7.10 21.91
C ALA A 16 -0.80 7.80 20.97
N SER A 17 0.49 7.79 21.33
CA SER A 17 1.55 8.19 20.42
C SER A 17 1.67 7.14 19.33
N PHE A 18 1.97 7.56 18.10
CA PHE A 18 2.35 6.62 17.05
C PHE A 18 3.62 5.85 17.42
N VAL A 19 3.72 4.63 16.92
CA VAL A 19 4.90 3.77 17.05
C VAL A 19 5.89 4.08 15.93
N HIS A 20 7.19 4.20 16.26
CA HIS A 20 8.25 4.46 15.31
C HIS A 20 9.47 3.56 15.52
N PRO A 21 10.03 2.96 14.44
CA PRO A 21 9.41 2.84 13.13
C PRO A 21 8.17 1.92 13.24
N GLY A 22 7.05 2.34 12.66
CA GLY A 22 5.77 1.63 12.82
C GLY A 22 4.87 1.63 11.58
N LEU A 23 5.44 1.85 10.40
CA LEU A 23 4.77 1.63 9.12
C LEU A 23 5.05 0.21 8.62
N LEU A 24 5.75 0.02 7.49
CA LEU A 24 6.05 -1.31 6.96
C LEU A 24 7.13 -2.03 7.76
N VAL A 25 8.09 -1.30 8.32
CA VAL A 25 9.25 -1.89 9.02
C VAL A 25 9.15 -1.61 10.53
N SER A 26 9.34 -2.65 11.34
CA SER A 26 9.46 -2.51 12.80
C SER A 26 10.90 -2.74 13.30
N ASP A 27 11.20 -2.31 14.53
CA ASP A 27 12.47 -2.63 15.18
C ASP A 27 12.68 -4.15 15.37
N GLY A 28 11.59 -4.91 15.51
CA GLY A 28 11.63 -6.36 15.60
C GLY A 28 12.09 -7.01 14.29
N ASP A 29 11.68 -6.46 13.16
CA ASP A 29 12.12 -6.90 11.82
C ASP A 29 13.60 -6.63 11.64
N ILE A 30 14.05 -5.40 11.90
CA ILE A 30 15.46 -5.01 11.79
C ILE A 30 16.35 -5.90 12.67
N SER A 31 15.94 -6.12 13.92
CA SER A 31 16.70 -6.96 14.87
C SER A 31 16.78 -8.41 14.41
N ARG A 32 15.68 -8.96 13.87
CA ARG A 32 15.65 -10.31 13.29
C ARG A 32 16.60 -10.40 12.10
N THR A 33 16.46 -9.51 11.14
CA THR A 33 17.31 -9.45 9.93
C THR A 33 18.79 -9.34 10.27
N GLN A 34 19.17 -8.45 11.20
CA GLN A 34 20.56 -8.32 11.66
C GLN A 34 21.11 -9.64 12.24
N LYS A 35 20.33 -10.32 13.08
CA LYS A 35 20.71 -11.60 13.67
C LYS A 35 20.88 -12.69 12.62
N LYS A 36 19.94 -12.78 11.66
CA LYS A 36 19.90 -13.81 10.62
C LYS A 36 21.03 -13.64 9.61
N ILE A 37 21.29 -12.41 9.15
CA ILE A 37 22.43 -12.10 8.26
C ILE A 37 23.75 -12.41 8.96
N LYS A 38 23.92 -12.00 10.22
CA LYS A 38 25.15 -12.30 10.99
C LYS A 38 25.40 -13.82 11.13
N ALA A 39 24.33 -14.61 11.15
CA ALA A 39 24.38 -16.06 11.21
C ALA A 39 24.49 -16.74 9.83
N ASN A 40 24.56 -15.97 8.73
CA ASN A 40 24.53 -16.46 7.34
C ASN A 40 23.31 -17.36 7.07
N GLN A 41 22.13 -16.97 7.55
CA GLN A 41 20.89 -17.71 7.35
C GLN A 41 20.13 -17.18 6.14
N ASP A 42 19.80 -18.07 5.22
CA ASP A 42 18.87 -17.81 4.12
C ASP A 42 17.41 -17.92 4.60
N PRO A 43 16.48 -17.14 4.01
CA PRO A 43 16.66 -16.29 2.83
C PRO A 43 17.19 -14.87 3.11
N TRP A 44 17.39 -14.48 4.38
CA TRP A 44 17.84 -13.12 4.74
C TRP A 44 19.19 -12.75 4.13
N THR A 45 20.17 -13.66 4.14
CA THR A 45 21.49 -13.40 3.53
C THR A 45 21.39 -13.21 2.03
N THR A 46 20.63 -14.05 1.33
CA THR A 46 20.37 -13.89 -0.11
C THR A 46 19.71 -12.55 -0.43
N SER A 47 18.63 -12.19 0.26
CA SER A 47 17.94 -10.91 0.05
C SER A 47 18.84 -9.69 0.38
N TRP A 48 19.64 -9.77 1.44
CA TRP A 48 20.62 -8.73 1.77
C TRP A 48 21.69 -8.55 0.70
N ASN A 49 22.20 -9.66 0.14
CA ASN A 49 23.16 -9.61 -0.96
C ASN A 49 22.55 -8.93 -2.19
N THR A 50 21.30 -9.26 -2.53
CA THR A 50 20.54 -8.58 -3.59
C THR A 50 20.46 -7.08 -3.31
N LEU A 51 19.97 -6.66 -2.14
CA LEU A 51 19.91 -5.24 -1.75
C LEU A 51 21.26 -4.56 -1.92
N THR A 52 22.33 -5.14 -1.39
CA THR A 52 23.65 -4.48 -1.40
C THR A 52 24.31 -4.39 -2.77
N SER A 53 23.82 -5.15 -3.76
CA SER A 53 24.32 -5.15 -5.13
C SER A 53 23.73 -4.06 -6.03
N LEU A 54 22.61 -3.44 -5.61
CA LEU A 54 21.90 -2.46 -6.43
C LEU A 54 22.58 -1.09 -6.43
N SER A 55 22.59 -0.42 -7.59
CA SER A 55 22.97 1.00 -7.68
C SER A 55 22.05 1.90 -6.84
N PHE A 56 20.76 1.57 -6.75
CA PHE A 56 19.78 2.25 -5.88
C PHE A 56 20.08 2.09 -4.38
N SER A 57 21.02 1.21 -4.00
CA SER A 57 21.40 0.97 -2.60
C SER A 57 22.82 1.43 -2.29
N ASP A 58 23.45 2.18 -3.21
CA ASP A 58 24.81 2.69 -3.07
C ASP A 58 24.84 4.06 -2.39
N ALA A 59 25.75 4.27 -1.44
CA ALA A 59 25.85 5.54 -0.70
C ALA A 59 26.26 6.73 -1.60
N SER A 60 26.71 6.49 -2.83
CA SER A 60 27.00 7.51 -3.83
C SER A 60 25.82 7.87 -4.75
N TYR A 61 24.64 7.29 -4.52
CA TYR A 61 23.42 7.60 -5.27
C TYR A 61 23.14 9.12 -5.25
N THR A 62 22.82 9.68 -6.41
CA THR A 62 22.53 11.11 -6.57
C THR A 62 21.06 11.30 -6.95
N PRO A 63 20.26 12.02 -6.13
CA PRO A 63 18.84 12.25 -6.43
C PRO A 63 18.64 13.17 -7.64
N SER A 64 17.48 13.05 -8.27
CA SER A 64 17.07 13.82 -9.45
C SER A 64 15.72 14.54 -9.22
N PRO A 65 15.61 15.42 -8.21
CA PRO A 65 14.34 16.06 -7.89
C PRO A 65 13.91 17.04 -8.98
N VAL A 66 12.60 17.16 -9.17
CA VAL A 66 11.97 18.12 -10.07
C VAL A 66 10.85 18.88 -9.35
N SER A 67 10.56 20.09 -9.82
CA SER A 67 9.57 20.95 -9.16
C SER A 67 8.13 20.47 -9.34
N VAL A 68 7.82 19.86 -10.47
CA VAL A 68 6.51 19.27 -10.75
C VAL A 68 6.69 17.88 -11.34
N VAL A 69 5.97 16.91 -10.76
CA VAL A 69 5.95 15.53 -11.23
C VAL A 69 4.70 15.29 -12.06
N TYR A 70 4.90 14.71 -13.25
CA TYR A 70 3.87 14.29 -14.18
C TYR A 70 4.01 12.77 -14.42
N ARG A 71 2.97 12.01 -14.10
CA ARG A 71 2.94 10.55 -14.34
C ARG A 71 2.90 10.22 -15.83
N GLY A 72 2.10 10.96 -16.59
CA GLY A 72 2.01 10.88 -18.05
C GLY A 72 2.26 12.24 -18.69
N THR A 73 2.54 12.25 -20.00
CA THR A 73 2.67 13.49 -20.77
C THR A 73 1.38 14.30 -20.69
N TRP A 74 1.46 15.54 -20.22
CA TRP A 74 0.30 16.38 -19.97
C TRP A 74 0.59 17.84 -20.31
N ASP A 75 -0.30 18.47 -21.09
CA ASP A 75 -0.24 19.90 -21.45
C ASP A 75 1.16 20.42 -21.83
N GLY A 76 1.87 19.68 -22.70
CA GLY A 76 3.21 20.05 -23.16
C GLY A 76 4.36 19.71 -22.19
N HIS A 77 4.06 19.16 -21.01
CA HIS A 77 5.04 18.60 -20.09
C HIS A 77 5.23 17.10 -20.34
N ALA A 78 6.50 16.67 -20.43
CA ALA A 78 6.82 15.25 -20.57
C ALA A 78 6.63 14.51 -19.24
N ALA A 79 6.26 13.23 -19.32
CA ALA A 79 6.25 12.34 -18.16
C ALA A 79 7.65 12.30 -17.52
N ASN A 80 7.69 12.39 -16.19
CA ASN A 80 8.93 12.40 -15.42
C ASN A 80 8.79 11.72 -14.04
N ALA A 81 7.67 11.05 -13.76
CA ALA A 81 7.44 10.35 -12.49
C ALA A 81 8.47 9.26 -12.19
N GLU A 82 9.20 8.79 -13.21
CA GLU A 82 10.32 7.86 -13.03
C GLU A 82 11.42 8.38 -12.12
N LEU A 83 11.67 9.69 -12.17
CA LEU A 83 12.64 10.33 -11.28
C LEU A 83 12.22 10.18 -9.81
N LEU A 84 10.92 10.30 -9.52
CA LEU A 84 10.41 10.18 -8.16
C LEU A 84 10.43 8.73 -7.68
N TRP A 85 9.94 7.77 -8.48
CA TRP A 85 9.86 6.39 -8.02
C TRP A 85 11.25 5.75 -7.86
N HIS A 86 12.24 6.13 -8.67
CA HIS A 86 13.64 5.68 -8.51
C HIS A 86 14.27 6.23 -7.23
N ASP A 87 14.10 7.53 -6.99
CA ASP A 87 14.66 8.19 -5.82
C ASP A 87 14.03 7.70 -4.52
N VAL A 88 12.70 7.53 -4.49
CA VAL A 88 12.00 7.03 -3.29
C VAL A 88 12.39 5.58 -2.99
N ALA A 89 12.48 4.72 -4.02
CA ALA A 89 13.00 3.36 -3.86
C ALA A 89 14.45 3.36 -3.33
N ALA A 90 15.31 4.23 -3.87
CA ALA A 90 16.68 4.37 -3.40
C ALA A 90 16.72 4.84 -1.94
N ALA A 91 15.90 5.82 -1.55
CA ALA A 91 15.83 6.30 -0.18
C ALA A 91 15.43 5.18 0.80
N PHE A 92 14.42 4.37 0.47
CA PHE A 92 14.02 3.23 1.30
C PHE A 92 15.13 2.17 1.38
N ASN A 93 15.73 1.80 0.25
CA ASN A 93 16.83 0.84 0.18
C ASN A 93 18.04 1.28 1.02
N LEU A 94 18.41 2.55 0.93
CA LEU A 94 19.49 3.16 1.71
C LEU A 94 19.12 3.25 3.20
N GLY A 95 17.86 3.53 3.54
CA GLY A 95 17.35 3.43 4.92
C GLY A 95 17.52 2.03 5.50
N LEU A 96 17.20 0.98 4.73
CA LEU A 96 17.42 -0.41 5.13
C LEU A 96 18.92 -0.72 5.29
N ARG A 97 19.75 -0.28 4.34
CA ARG A 97 21.22 -0.41 4.42
C ARG A 97 21.73 0.20 5.72
N TRP A 98 21.24 1.38 6.10
CA TRP A 98 21.59 2.02 7.36
C TRP A 98 21.11 1.23 8.58
N LYS A 99 19.82 0.93 8.68
CA LYS A 99 19.25 0.28 9.87
C LYS A 99 19.85 -1.10 10.12
N ILE A 100 20.21 -1.84 9.07
CA ILE A 100 20.81 -3.18 9.16
C ILE A 100 22.32 -3.10 9.43
N SER A 101 23.08 -2.30 8.67
CA SER A 101 24.55 -2.27 8.78
C SER A 101 25.09 -1.30 9.83
N ARG A 102 24.28 -0.32 10.25
CA ARG A 102 24.63 0.84 11.09
C ARG A 102 25.69 1.77 10.47
N ASN A 103 25.98 1.64 9.18
CA ASN A 103 26.83 2.60 8.47
C ASN A 103 26.03 3.85 8.09
N THR A 104 26.40 4.98 8.70
CA THR A 104 25.68 6.27 8.55
C THR A 104 25.78 6.85 7.15
N SER A 105 26.75 6.45 6.31
CA SER A 105 26.82 6.95 4.94
C SER A 105 25.56 6.64 4.13
N PHE A 106 24.85 5.55 4.45
CA PHE A 106 23.56 5.23 3.83
C PHE A 106 22.43 6.09 4.39
N ALA A 107 22.47 6.46 5.68
CA ALA A 107 21.51 7.40 6.26
C ALA A 107 21.68 8.80 5.65
N ASP A 108 22.93 9.24 5.47
CA ASP A 108 23.26 10.50 4.82
C ASP A 108 22.70 10.56 3.40
N ALA A 109 22.91 9.49 2.61
CA ALA A 109 22.40 9.40 1.25
C ALA A 109 20.86 9.37 1.19
N ALA A 110 20.21 8.54 2.01
CA ALA A 110 18.74 8.52 2.10
C ALA A 110 18.15 9.87 2.52
N SER A 111 18.76 10.50 3.53
CA SER A 111 18.39 11.82 4.03
C SER A 111 18.55 12.89 2.95
N ASN A 112 19.63 12.83 2.16
CA ASN A 112 19.86 13.76 1.05
C ASN A 112 18.80 13.63 -0.04
N ILE A 113 18.35 12.42 -0.38
CA ILE A 113 17.27 12.20 -1.35
C ILE A 113 15.97 12.83 -0.85
N LEU A 114 15.56 12.51 0.38
CA LEU A 114 14.33 13.03 0.98
C LEU A 114 14.36 14.56 1.11
N HIS A 115 15.49 15.12 1.54
CA HIS A 115 15.68 16.56 1.61
C HIS A 115 15.55 17.23 0.23
N SER A 116 16.21 16.65 -0.78
CA SER A 116 16.23 17.18 -2.15
C SER A 116 14.82 17.28 -2.76
N TRP A 117 13.98 16.26 -2.54
CA TRP A 117 12.57 16.30 -2.94
C TRP A 117 11.76 17.28 -2.09
N ALA A 118 11.90 17.24 -0.77
CA ALA A 118 11.18 18.12 0.16
C ALA A 118 11.40 19.61 -0.13
N THR A 119 12.59 20.01 -0.59
CA THR A 119 12.90 21.41 -0.91
C THR A 119 12.64 21.80 -2.36
N THR A 120 12.35 20.84 -3.24
CA THR A 120 12.19 21.09 -4.69
C THR A 120 10.76 20.89 -5.16
N LEU A 121 10.09 19.84 -4.69
CA LEU A 121 8.75 19.47 -5.14
C LEU A 121 7.74 20.54 -4.72
N THR A 122 6.97 21.03 -5.70
CA THR A 122 5.92 22.02 -5.49
C THR A 122 4.54 21.50 -5.86
N ALA A 123 4.45 20.51 -6.75
CA ALA A 123 3.20 19.86 -7.13
C ALA A 123 3.43 18.47 -7.74
N ILE A 124 2.41 17.62 -7.63
CA ILE A 124 2.22 16.45 -8.49
C ILE A 124 1.01 16.80 -9.36
N ASP A 125 1.20 16.89 -10.66
CA ASP A 125 0.22 17.46 -11.58
C ASP A 125 -0.02 16.55 -12.79
N GLY A 126 -1.02 16.92 -13.59
CA GLY A 126 -1.56 16.14 -14.70
C GLY A 126 -3.05 15.86 -14.53
N GLY A 127 -3.54 14.93 -15.36
CA GLY A 127 -4.87 14.33 -15.19
C GLY A 127 -4.99 13.53 -13.89
N ASP A 128 -6.01 12.70 -13.78
CA ASP A 128 -6.28 11.93 -12.55
C ASP A 128 -5.08 11.07 -12.13
N ASP A 129 -4.27 10.58 -13.08
CA ASP A 129 -3.04 9.81 -12.88
C ASP A 129 -2.07 10.38 -11.81
N LYS A 130 -2.13 11.69 -11.51
CA LYS A 130 -1.38 12.30 -10.41
C LYS A 130 -1.70 11.67 -9.05
N TYR A 131 -2.92 11.17 -8.85
CA TYR A 131 -3.34 10.51 -7.61
C TYR A 131 -2.74 9.11 -7.46
N LEU A 132 -2.42 8.43 -8.56
CA LEU A 132 -1.61 7.20 -8.49
C LEU A 132 -0.19 7.51 -8.03
N THR A 133 0.45 8.52 -8.59
CA THR A 133 1.80 8.91 -8.15
C THR A 133 1.81 9.43 -6.71
N ALA A 134 0.82 10.24 -6.32
CA ALA A 134 0.70 10.71 -4.94
C ALA A 134 0.46 9.57 -3.96
N GLY A 135 -0.41 8.62 -4.29
CA GLY A 135 -0.69 7.45 -3.46
C GLY A 135 0.51 6.50 -3.39
N LEU A 136 1.00 6.02 -4.53
CA LEU A 136 2.07 5.03 -4.59
C LEU A 136 3.37 5.58 -4.01
N GLN A 137 3.95 6.64 -4.58
CA GLN A 137 5.22 7.16 -4.06
C GLN A 137 5.08 7.88 -2.72
N GLY A 138 3.88 8.33 -2.34
CA GLY A 138 3.63 8.98 -1.05
C GLY A 138 3.83 8.04 0.14
N TYR A 139 3.24 6.84 0.12
CA TYR A 139 3.44 5.88 1.22
C TYR A 139 4.89 5.38 1.26
N GLU A 140 5.51 5.19 0.10
CA GLU A 140 6.91 4.74 0.01
C GLU A 140 7.88 5.78 0.59
N LEU A 141 7.68 7.06 0.26
CA LEU A 141 8.46 8.17 0.79
C LEU A 141 8.33 8.27 2.31
N ALA A 142 7.11 8.12 2.83
CA ALA A 142 6.88 8.13 4.27
C ALA A 142 7.57 6.95 4.96
N ASN A 143 7.51 5.75 4.37
CA ASN A 143 8.24 4.58 4.87
C ASN A 143 9.77 4.76 4.85
N ALA A 144 10.32 5.43 3.84
CA ALA A 144 11.75 5.78 3.80
C ALA A 144 12.11 6.78 4.91
N ALA A 145 11.28 7.80 5.15
CA ALA A 145 11.47 8.76 6.23
C ALA A 145 11.37 8.12 7.63
N GLU A 146 10.43 7.20 7.84
CA GLU A 146 10.30 6.43 9.09
C GLU A 146 11.59 5.69 9.45
N LEU A 147 12.26 5.10 8.45
CA LEU A 147 13.52 4.40 8.65
C LEU A 147 14.64 5.32 9.14
N LEU A 148 14.51 6.65 9.02
CA LEU A 148 15.50 7.64 9.45
C LEU A 148 15.14 8.36 10.76
N ARG A 149 14.01 8.00 11.42
CA ARG A 149 13.53 8.72 12.61
C ARG A 149 14.43 8.70 13.83
N ASP A 150 15.37 7.76 13.90
CA ASP A 150 16.41 7.70 14.93
C ASP A 150 17.78 8.22 14.43
N TYR A 151 17.84 8.85 13.25
CA TYR A 151 19.02 9.49 12.72
C TYR A 151 18.99 10.99 13.00
N GLN A 152 19.73 11.44 14.02
CA GLN A 152 19.66 12.81 14.51
C GLN A 152 19.84 13.90 13.43
N PRO A 153 20.80 13.79 12.49
CA PRO A 153 20.93 14.79 11.42
C PRO A 153 19.68 14.88 10.53
N PHE A 154 19.03 13.76 10.21
CA PHE A 154 17.78 13.78 9.46
C PHE A 154 16.66 14.44 10.28
N VAL A 155 16.52 14.06 11.54
CA VAL A 155 15.46 14.59 12.42
C VAL A 155 15.55 16.10 12.59
N ASP A 156 16.75 16.63 12.79
CA ASP A 156 16.95 18.06 13.06
C ASP A 156 16.90 18.89 11.77
N ASP A 157 17.52 18.41 10.68
CA ASP A 157 17.77 19.25 9.49
C ASP A 157 16.85 18.95 8.30
N VAL A 158 16.21 17.78 8.24
CA VAL A 158 15.49 17.31 7.03
C VAL A 158 14.03 17.00 7.29
N LEU A 159 13.71 16.30 8.39
CA LEU A 159 12.35 15.88 8.71
C LEU A 159 11.34 17.05 8.71
N PRO A 160 11.65 18.26 9.23
CA PRO A 160 10.72 19.39 9.16
C PRO A 160 10.30 19.73 7.71
N ALA A 161 11.24 19.75 6.76
CA ALA A 161 10.94 20.03 5.36
C ALA A 161 10.11 18.91 4.72
N VAL A 162 10.39 17.64 5.08
CA VAL A 162 9.61 16.49 4.61
C VAL A 162 8.16 16.58 5.12
N VAL A 163 7.97 16.90 6.41
CA VAL A 163 6.65 17.10 7.02
C VAL A 163 5.90 18.26 6.34
N ASP A 164 6.58 19.36 6.04
CA ASP A 164 6.00 20.49 5.31
C ASP A 164 5.56 20.08 3.89
N MET A 165 6.39 19.35 3.14
CA MET A 165 6.02 18.84 1.82
C MET A 165 4.78 17.93 1.89
N VAL A 166 4.75 17.00 2.85
CA VAL A 166 3.63 16.07 3.04
C VAL A 166 2.33 16.79 3.40
N ASN A 167 2.38 17.76 4.31
CA ASN A 167 1.22 18.55 4.72
C ASN A 167 0.68 19.46 3.62
N ASN A 168 1.55 19.98 2.75
CA ASN A 168 1.15 20.98 1.74
C ASN A 168 0.80 20.36 0.38
N ILE A 169 1.32 19.17 0.06
CA ILE A 169 1.12 18.53 -1.25
C ILE A 169 0.27 17.27 -1.09
N PHE A 170 0.79 16.26 -0.38
CA PHE A 170 0.22 14.93 -0.44
C PHE A 170 -1.05 14.76 0.39
N ILE A 171 -1.08 15.21 1.66
CA ILE A 171 -2.28 15.08 2.50
C ILE A 171 -3.52 15.76 1.86
N PRO A 172 -3.43 17.00 1.34
CA PRO A 172 -4.54 17.62 0.63
C PRO A 172 -5.01 16.83 -0.60
N MET A 173 -4.08 16.23 -1.36
CA MET A 173 -4.44 15.36 -2.48
C MET A 173 -5.22 14.12 -2.02
N HIS A 174 -4.78 13.45 -0.95
CA HIS A 174 -5.48 12.27 -0.43
C HIS A 174 -6.88 12.60 0.08
N TYR A 175 -7.06 13.73 0.79
CA TYR A 175 -8.39 14.17 1.18
C TYR A 175 -9.27 14.46 -0.02
N ARG A 176 -8.76 15.18 -1.01
CA ARG A 176 -9.51 15.55 -2.21
C ARG A 176 -10.00 14.31 -2.98
N TRP A 177 -9.10 13.34 -3.20
CA TRP A 177 -9.42 12.09 -3.89
C TRP A 177 -10.37 11.20 -3.09
N LEU A 178 -10.05 10.94 -1.82
CA LEU A 178 -10.86 10.02 -1.00
C LEU A 178 -12.21 10.65 -0.58
N ASN A 179 -12.37 11.97 -0.61
CA ASN A 179 -13.68 12.64 -0.47
C ASN A 179 -14.44 12.81 -1.79
N HIS A 180 -13.90 12.30 -2.90
CA HIS A 180 -14.51 12.37 -4.23
C HIS A 180 -14.78 13.79 -4.70
N GLU A 181 -13.82 14.69 -4.45
CA GLU A 181 -13.92 16.11 -4.81
C GLU A 181 -13.46 16.38 -6.25
N GLU A 182 -12.86 15.40 -6.94
CA GLU A 182 -12.52 15.59 -8.35
C GLU A 182 -13.75 15.47 -9.26
N PRO A 183 -13.91 16.36 -10.27
CA PRO A 183 -15.02 16.26 -11.21
C PRO A 183 -15.07 14.94 -11.99
N SER A 184 -13.90 14.30 -12.16
CA SER A 184 -13.81 12.97 -12.76
C SER A 184 -14.57 11.93 -11.92
N GLU A 185 -14.65 12.06 -10.59
CA GLU A 185 -15.28 11.11 -9.67
C GLU A 185 -16.82 11.22 -9.59
N HIS A 186 -17.47 11.75 -10.62
CA HIS A 186 -18.95 11.84 -10.72
C HIS A 186 -19.68 10.48 -10.58
N ASN A 187 -18.96 9.37 -10.76
CA ASN A 187 -19.36 8.05 -10.29
C ASN A 187 -18.27 7.51 -9.36
N VAL A 188 -18.54 7.56 -8.06
CA VAL A 188 -17.63 7.18 -6.96
C VAL A 188 -16.99 5.80 -7.14
N LEU A 189 -17.70 4.85 -7.75
CA LEU A 189 -17.19 3.49 -7.90
C LEU A 189 -16.39 3.27 -9.19
N HIS A 190 -16.29 4.25 -10.10
CA HIS A 190 -15.73 3.95 -11.41
C HIS A 190 -14.22 3.78 -11.44
N PHE A 191 -13.49 4.36 -10.49
CA PHE A 191 -12.03 4.20 -10.47
C PHE A 191 -11.72 2.81 -9.94
N PHE A 192 -10.74 2.16 -10.56
CA PHE A 192 -10.34 0.83 -10.13
C PHE A 192 -9.68 0.87 -8.73
N ALA A 193 -9.78 -0.23 -7.98
CA ALA A 193 -9.42 -0.27 -6.57
C ALA A 193 -7.99 0.23 -6.27
N ASN A 194 -7.02 -0.05 -7.15
CA ASN A 194 -5.64 0.39 -6.95
C ASN A 194 -5.50 1.91 -6.73
N TRP A 195 -6.37 2.71 -7.36
CA TRP A 195 -6.35 4.17 -7.31
C TRP A 195 -6.59 4.68 -5.89
N GLU A 196 -7.63 4.20 -5.23
CA GLU A 196 -7.93 4.64 -3.87
C GLU A 196 -7.15 3.86 -2.83
N LEU A 197 -6.86 2.57 -3.04
CA LEU A 197 -6.04 1.77 -2.12
C LEU A 197 -4.65 2.40 -1.90
N CYS A 198 -4.00 2.90 -2.96
CA CYS A 198 -2.70 3.56 -2.79
C CYS A 198 -2.82 4.90 -2.05
N ASN A 199 -3.92 5.65 -2.25
CA ASN A 199 -4.18 6.89 -1.52
C ASN A 199 -4.50 6.63 -0.03
N VAL A 200 -5.22 5.55 0.29
CA VAL A 200 -5.42 5.08 1.67
C VAL A 200 -4.09 4.70 2.32
N ALA A 201 -3.27 3.89 1.64
CA ALA A 201 -1.96 3.49 2.13
C ALA A 201 -1.07 4.70 2.45
N SER A 202 -1.07 5.70 1.56
CA SER A 202 -0.32 6.94 1.71
C SER A 202 -0.85 7.82 2.83
N ALA A 203 -2.16 8.04 2.91
CA ALA A 203 -2.77 8.81 3.99
C ALA A 203 -2.45 8.19 5.37
N MET A 204 -2.54 6.86 5.51
CA MET A 204 -2.10 6.18 6.74
C MET A 204 -0.61 6.44 7.04
N ALA A 205 0.25 6.29 6.04
CA ALA A 205 1.69 6.49 6.19
C ALA A 205 2.03 7.92 6.62
N MET A 206 1.34 8.90 6.04
CA MET A 206 1.51 10.33 6.32
C MET A 206 0.94 10.73 7.67
N GLY A 207 -0.16 10.12 8.10
CA GLY A 207 -0.69 10.29 9.45
C GLY A 207 0.35 9.93 10.51
N VAL A 208 1.04 8.80 10.35
CA VAL A 208 2.16 8.41 11.21
C VAL A 208 3.34 9.38 11.06
N LEU A 209 3.77 9.66 9.82
CA LEU A 209 4.94 10.52 9.54
C LEU A 209 4.83 11.91 10.19
N THR A 210 3.64 12.48 10.16
CA THR A 210 3.37 13.86 10.61
C THR A 210 2.79 13.94 12.03
N GLU A 211 2.73 12.82 12.76
CA GLU A 211 2.06 12.71 14.07
C GLU A 211 0.59 13.20 14.03
N ASN A 212 -0.10 12.98 12.91
CA ASN A 212 -1.43 13.49 12.63
C ASN A 212 -2.50 12.39 12.75
N GLN A 213 -3.07 12.27 13.96
CA GLN A 213 -4.14 11.32 14.27
C GLN A 213 -5.39 11.51 13.38
N THR A 214 -5.71 12.75 12.99
CA THR A 214 -6.90 13.02 12.15
C THR A 214 -6.78 12.39 10.77
N VAL A 215 -5.60 12.49 10.14
CA VAL A 215 -5.35 11.86 8.83
C VAL A 215 -5.34 10.34 8.95
N TRP A 216 -4.75 9.80 10.04
CA TRP A 216 -4.77 8.36 10.31
C TRP A 216 -6.19 7.82 10.46
N ASP A 217 -7.00 8.45 11.33
CA ASP A 217 -8.38 8.04 11.59
C ASP A 217 -9.21 8.10 10.32
N PHE A 218 -9.07 9.19 9.54
CA PHE A 218 -9.73 9.32 8.23
C PHE A 218 -9.41 8.15 7.31
N ALA A 219 -8.13 7.83 7.10
CA ALA A 219 -7.71 6.78 6.18
C ALA A 219 -8.16 5.39 6.65
N VAL A 220 -8.09 5.12 7.95
CA VAL A 220 -8.55 3.87 8.55
C VAL A 220 -10.06 3.70 8.42
N ASP A 221 -10.84 4.75 8.69
CA ASP A 221 -12.30 4.70 8.59
C ASP A 221 -12.75 4.61 7.13
N TYR A 222 -12.03 5.27 6.23
CA TYR A 222 -12.24 5.13 4.78
C TYR A 222 -11.99 3.69 4.32
N PHE A 223 -10.88 3.07 4.71
CA PHE A 223 -10.62 1.66 4.37
C PHE A 223 -11.74 0.73 4.85
N LYS A 224 -12.28 0.98 6.05
CA LYS A 224 -13.31 0.12 6.65
C LYS A 224 -14.69 0.30 6.04
N SER A 225 -15.03 1.53 5.66
CA SER A 225 -16.43 1.93 5.42
C SER A 225 -16.62 3.09 4.45
N GLY A 226 -15.59 3.52 3.72
CA GLY A 226 -15.69 4.53 2.67
C GLY A 226 -16.59 4.09 1.52
N ASP A 227 -17.03 5.07 0.74
CA ASP A 227 -17.99 4.85 -0.35
C ASP A 227 -17.31 4.42 -1.66
N GLY A 228 -16.02 4.72 -1.83
CA GLY A 228 -15.21 4.42 -3.02
C GLY A 228 -14.52 3.06 -3.02
N THR A 229 -13.72 2.78 -4.05
CA THR A 229 -13.08 1.48 -4.29
C THR A 229 -11.88 1.15 -3.40
N GLY A 230 -11.40 2.10 -2.59
CA GLY A 230 -10.38 1.91 -1.55
C GLY A 230 -10.94 1.35 -0.25
N ALA A 231 -12.26 1.37 -0.07
CA ALA A 231 -12.92 0.64 1.01
C ALA A 231 -12.90 -0.87 0.74
N ILE A 232 -12.59 -1.67 1.75
CA ILE A 232 -12.34 -3.12 1.58
C ILE A 232 -13.54 -3.89 0.99
N ASN A 233 -14.76 -3.40 1.20
CA ASN A 233 -15.97 -4.00 0.65
C ASN A 233 -16.10 -3.78 -0.87
N ASN A 234 -15.49 -2.71 -1.37
CA ASN A 234 -15.50 -2.33 -2.78
C ASN A 234 -14.21 -2.76 -3.49
N ALA A 235 -13.11 -2.94 -2.77
CA ALA A 235 -11.87 -3.54 -3.30
C ALA A 235 -11.99 -5.06 -3.50
N ILE A 236 -12.62 -5.76 -2.54
CA ILE A 236 -12.93 -7.19 -2.63
C ILE A 236 -14.44 -7.34 -2.68
N VAL A 237 -15.02 -7.33 -3.88
CA VAL A 237 -16.45 -7.05 -4.12
C VAL A 237 -17.39 -8.18 -3.72
N ASN A 238 -17.05 -9.43 -4.00
CA ASN A 238 -17.93 -10.58 -3.80
C ASN A 238 -17.21 -11.67 -3.01
N ILE A 239 -17.95 -12.35 -2.14
CA ILE A 239 -17.48 -13.59 -1.49
C ILE A 239 -18.10 -14.78 -2.23
N VAL A 240 -17.25 -15.70 -2.68
CA VAL A 240 -17.63 -16.87 -3.50
C VAL A 240 -17.09 -18.15 -2.87
N GLU A 241 -17.72 -19.29 -3.17
CA GLU A 241 -17.26 -20.59 -2.69
C GLU A 241 -16.24 -21.21 -3.65
N GLU A 242 -15.10 -21.64 -3.11
CA GLU A 242 -14.10 -22.39 -3.84
C GLU A 242 -14.69 -23.70 -4.39
N PRO A 243 -14.55 -23.95 -5.70
CA PRO A 243 -14.99 -25.21 -6.30
C PRO A 243 -14.31 -26.42 -5.64
N GLY A 244 -15.12 -27.34 -5.12
CA GLY A 244 -14.68 -28.62 -4.57
C GLY A 244 -14.45 -28.63 -3.05
N THR A 245 -14.10 -27.51 -2.43
CA THR A 245 -13.87 -27.43 -0.97
C THR A 245 -14.97 -26.67 -0.22
N GLY A 246 -15.64 -25.73 -0.89
CA GLY A 246 -16.58 -24.80 -0.25
C GLY A 246 -15.91 -23.72 0.60
N ALA A 247 -14.57 -23.61 0.57
CA ALA A 247 -13.86 -22.54 1.26
C ALA A 247 -14.23 -21.18 0.66
N LEU A 248 -14.37 -20.15 1.49
CA LEU A 248 -14.82 -18.84 1.04
C LEU A 248 -13.64 -17.99 0.50
N LEU A 249 -13.73 -17.60 -0.76
CA LEU A 249 -12.79 -16.73 -1.48
C LEU A 249 -13.39 -15.35 -1.73
N GLY A 250 -12.56 -14.34 -2.00
CA GLY A 250 -12.98 -12.96 -2.26
C GLY A 250 -12.60 -12.50 -3.66
N GLN A 251 -13.59 -12.25 -4.52
CA GLN A 251 -13.35 -11.69 -5.85
C GLN A 251 -12.83 -10.24 -5.73
N GLY A 252 -11.64 -9.98 -6.26
CA GLY A 252 -11.10 -8.63 -6.37
C GLY A 252 -11.83 -7.81 -7.43
N GLN A 253 -11.95 -6.51 -7.19
CA GLN A 253 -12.62 -5.56 -8.07
C GLN A 253 -12.01 -5.55 -9.48
N GLU A 254 -10.68 -5.61 -9.58
CA GLU A 254 -9.94 -5.59 -10.84
C GLU A 254 -9.82 -6.94 -11.54
N SER A 255 -10.32 -8.03 -10.95
CA SER A 255 -10.11 -9.38 -11.48
C SER A 255 -10.69 -9.57 -12.89
N GLY A 256 -11.75 -8.84 -13.24
CA GLY A 256 -12.32 -8.85 -14.59
C GLY A 256 -11.55 -8.01 -15.62
N ARG A 257 -10.67 -7.10 -15.17
CA ARG A 257 -9.87 -6.23 -16.03
C ARG A 257 -8.60 -6.95 -16.48
N ASP A 258 -7.68 -7.20 -15.54
CA ASP A 258 -6.46 -7.97 -15.73
C ASP A 258 -5.83 -8.36 -14.38
N GLN A 259 -4.93 -9.34 -14.42
CA GLN A 259 -4.28 -9.83 -13.21
C GLN A 259 -3.06 -8.98 -12.78
N GLY A 260 -2.54 -8.12 -13.65
CA GLY A 260 -1.41 -7.24 -13.31
C GLY A 260 -1.79 -6.16 -12.30
N HIS A 261 -2.98 -5.58 -12.45
CA HIS A 261 -3.54 -4.63 -11.51
C HIS A 261 -4.19 -5.31 -10.31
N SER A 262 -4.83 -6.48 -10.52
CA SER A 262 -5.27 -7.29 -9.38
C SER A 262 -4.10 -7.65 -8.46
N ALA A 263 -2.90 -7.88 -8.99
CA ALA A 263 -1.70 -8.10 -8.17
C ALA A 263 -1.29 -6.85 -7.38
N LEU A 264 -1.47 -5.66 -7.94
CA LEU A 264 -1.20 -4.39 -7.27
C LEU A 264 -2.16 -4.18 -6.10
N ASP A 265 -3.45 -4.49 -6.26
CA ASP A 265 -4.43 -4.44 -5.18
C ASP A 265 -4.00 -5.31 -3.99
N ILE A 266 -3.58 -6.56 -4.25
CA ILE A 266 -3.10 -7.46 -3.19
C ILE A 266 -1.85 -6.91 -2.49
N GLN A 267 -0.93 -6.29 -3.22
CA GLN A 267 0.24 -5.63 -2.64
C GLN A 267 -0.16 -4.45 -1.74
N LEU A 268 -1.04 -3.57 -2.21
CA LEU A 268 -1.52 -2.41 -1.45
C LEU A 268 -2.33 -2.81 -0.21
N LEU A 269 -3.15 -3.86 -0.30
CA LEU A 269 -3.85 -4.42 0.86
C LEU A 269 -2.87 -4.98 1.90
N GLY A 270 -1.77 -5.61 1.46
CA GLY A 270 -0.66 -6.00 2.32
C GLY A 270 -0.02 -4.81 3.04
N VAL A 271 0.24 -3.72 2.30
CA VAL A 271 0.78 -2.47 2.85
C VAL A 271 -0.16 -1.88 3.92
N ILE A 272 -1.44 -1.69 3.58
CA ILE A 272 -2.46 -1.14 4.51
C ILE A 272 -2.55 -2.00 5.77
N GLY A 273 -2.65 -3.32 5.61
CA GLY A 273 -2.73 -4.25 6.73
C GLY A 273 -1.50 -4.17 7.64
N GLN A 274 -0.30 -4.12 7.06
CA GLN A 274 0.95 -4.11 7.81
C GLN A 274 1.19 -2.79 8.55
N GLN A 275 0.89 -1.65 7.91
CA GLN A 275 0.96 -0.33 8.56
C GLN A 275 0.00 -0.26 9.75
N ALA A 276 -1.25 -0.72 9.58
CA ALA A 276 -2.20 -0.80 10.69
C ALA A 276 -1.72 -1.74 11.80
N TRP A 277 -1.21 -2.92 11.44
CA TRP A 277 -0.75 -3.92 12.40
C TRP A 277 0.37 -3.40 13.28
N ASN A 278 1.32 -2.68 12.71
CA ASN A 278 2.44 -2.08 13.45
C ASN A 278 2.01 -0.91 14.34
N GLN A 279 0.87 -0.28 14.07
CA GLN A 279 0.21 0.70 14.96
C GLN A 279 -0.78 0.05 15.95
N GLY A 280 -0.83 -1.28 16.02
CA GLY A 280 -1.68 -2.02 16.97
C GLY A 280 -3.13 -2.22 16.51
N GLN A 281 -3.44 -1.98 15.23
CA GLN A 281 -4.75 -2.20 14.65
C GLN A 281 -4.77 -3.39 13.69
N ASP A 282 -5.70 -4.32 13.89
CA ASP A 282 -5.78 -5.54 13.10
C ASP A 282 -6.72 -5.40 11.90
N LEU A 283 -6.26 -4.72 10.84
CA LEU A 283 -7.00 -4.64 9.58
C LEU A 283 -6.93 -5.94 8.75
N PHE A 284 -5.94 -6.80 9.00
CA PHE A 284 -5.88 -8.12 8.36
C PHE A 284 -7.04 -9.02 8.78
N ALA A 285 -7.44 -9.01 10.06
CA ALA A 285 -8.60 -9.74 10.54
C ALA A 285 -9.94 -9.04 10.29
N TYR A 286 -9.92 -7.77 9.87
CA TYR A 286 -11.14 -6.98 9.68
C TYR A 286 -12.07 -7.60 8.64
N ASN A 287 -13.37 -7.51 8.93
CA ASN A 287 -14.44 -8.02 8.09
C ASN A 287 -14.27 -9.50 7.69
N ASP A 288 -14.01 -10.34 8.70
CA ASP A 288 -13.82 -11.78 8.53
C ASP A 288 -12.65 -12.10 7.57
N SER A 289 -11.52 -11.43 7.85
CA SER A 289 -10.27 -11.50 7.09
C SER A 289 -10.46 -11.28 5.59
N ARG A 290 -11.20 -10.22 5.20
CA ARG A 290 -11.53 -9.97 3.78
C ARG A 290 -10.30 -9.78 2.89
N ILE A 291 -9.20 -9.25 3.44
CA ILE A 291 -7.90 -9.21 2.76
C ILE A 291 -7.45 -10.64 2.41
N LEU A 292 -7.42 -11.57 3.37
CA LEU A 292 -7.06 -12.97 3.11
C LEU A 292 -7.95 -13.60 2.05
N ARG A 293 -9.26 -13.35 2.09
CA ARG A 293 -10.19 -13.89 1.08
C ARG A 293 -9.81 -13.43 -0.33
N GLY A 294 -9.47 -12.14 -0.48
CA GLY A 294 -8.96 -11.57 -1.72
C GLY A 294 -7.65 -12.20 -2.17
N THR A 295 -6.70 -12.34 -1.23
CA THR A 295 -5.39 -12.96 -1.48
C THR A 295 -5.53 -14.41 -1.94
N GLU A 296 -6.35 -15.24 -1.27
CA GLU A 296 -6.57 -16.64 -1.63
C GLU A 296 -7.22 -16.76 -3.03
N TYR A 297 -8.19 -15.90 -3.35
CA TYR A 297 -8.84 -15.86 -4.67
C TYR A 297 -7.82 -15.56 -5.78
N PHE A 298 -7.05 -14.47 -5.61
CA PHE A 298 -6.03 -14.05 -6.56
C PHE A 298 -4.98 -15.15 -6.74
N ALA A 299 -4.45 -15.67 -5.63
CA ALA A 299 -3.41 -16.69 -5.61
C ALA A 299 -3.84 -17.93 -6.38
N ARG A 300 -5.03 -18.44 -6.06
CA ARG A 300 -5.60 -19.62 -6.69
C ARG A 300 -5.71 -19.47 -8.21
N TYR A 301 -6.26 -18.33 -8.66
CA TYR A 301 -6.43 -18.08 -10.09
C TYR A 301 -5.09 -17.97 -10.83
N ASN A 302 -4.15 -17.24 -10.24
CA ASN A 302 -2.84 -16.98 -10.85
C ASN A 302 -1.86 -18.16 -10.74
N LEU A 303 -2.17 -19.18 -9.93
CA LEU A 303 -1.54 -20.50 -9.97
C LEU A 303 -2.16 -21.45 -11.02
N GLY A 304 -3.06 -20.94 -11.87
CA GLY A 304 -3.63 -21.69 -13.00
C GLY A 304 -4.95 -22.42 -12.71
N ASN A 305 -5.57 -22.23 -11.53
CA ASN A 305 -6.85 -22.84 -11.18
C ASN A 305 -8.04 -21.93 -11.51
N ASP A 306 -9.24 -22.47 -11.71
CA ASP A 306 -10.43 -21.69 -12.08
C ASP A 306 -11.27 -21.25 -10.89
N VAL A 307 -11.50 -19.95 -10.73
CA VAL A 307 -12.30 -19.38 -9.65
C VAL A 307 -13.70 -18.98 -10.15
N PRO A 308 -14.76 -19.07 -9.32
CA PRO A 308 -16.05 -18.54 -9.69
C PRO A 308 -15.96 -17.02 -9.83
N PHE A 309 -16.58 -16.47 -10.87
CA PHE A 309 -16.67 -15.05 -11.09
C PHE A 309 -18.13 -14.63 -11.09
N VAL A 310 -18.45 -13.61 -10.30
CA VAL A 310 -19.73 -12.92 -10.28
C VAL A 310 -19.60 -11.70 -11.17
N ASP A 311 -20.48 -11.57 -12.16
CA ASP A 311 -20.56 -10.40 -13.03
C ASP A 311 -20.41 -9.10 -12.23
N TYR A 312 -19.48 -8.25 -12.69
CA TYR A 312 -19.11 -7.04 -11.98
C TYR A 312 -19.13 -5.84 -12.94
N THR A 313 -19.63 -4.71 -12.45
CA THR A 313 -19.54 -3.42 -13.13
C THR A 313 -19.15 -2.35 -12.13
N ASN A 314 -18.29 -1.43 -12.56
CA ASN A 314 -17.97 -0.22 -11.81
C ASN A 314 -18.86 0.98 -12.24
N GLY A 315 -19.91 0.70 -13.02
CA GLY A 315 -20.81 1.69 -13.62
C GLY A 315 -20.34 2.29 -14.94
N ILE A 316 -19.08 2.06 -15.35
CA ILE A 316 -18.51 2.51 -16.63
C ILE A 316 -18.10 1.32 -17.50
N VAL A 317 -17.43 0.34 -16.92
CA VAL A 317 -17.07 -0.92 -17.56
C VAL A 317 -17.74 -2.09 -16.85
N SER A 318 -17.97 -3.18 -17.60
CA SER A 318 -18.60 -4.40 -17.09
C SER A 318 -17.78 -5.61 -17.52
N HIS A 319 -17.66 -6.56 -16.61
CA HIS A 319 -16.98 -7.83 -16.80
C HIS A 319 -17.93 -8.96 -16.43
N THR A 320 -18.05 -9.95 -17.31
CA THR A 320 -18.87 -11.16 -17.09
C THR A 320 -18.01 -12.41 -16.87
N GLU A 321 -16.70 -12.24 -16.89
CA GLU A 321 -15.71 -13.29 -16.65
C GLU A 321 -14.45 -12.70 -16.04
N ILE A 322 -13.68 -13.56 -15.37
CA ILE A 322 -12.35 -13.21 -14.90
C ILE A 322 -11.38 -13.10 -16.08
N SER A 323 -10.54 -12.05 -16.09
CA SER A 323 -9.61 -11.81 -17.20
C SER A 323 -8.38 -12.71 -17.11
N SER A 324 -8.04 -13.35 -18.24
CA SER A 324 -6.78 -14.09 -18.40
C SER A 324 -5.59 -13.19 -18.74
N ALA A 325 -5.81 -11.89 -18.98
CA ALA A 325 -4.73 -10.94 -19.24
C ALA A 325 -3.78 -10.88 -18.04
N SER A 326 -2.49 -11.02 -18.31
CA SER A 326 -1.42 -11.06 -17.30
C SER A 326 -1.59 -12.16 -16.25
N ARG A 327 -2.34 -13.25 -16.52
CA ARG A 327 -2.50 -14.36 -15.57
C ARG A 327 -1.13 -14.95 -15.19
N GLY A 328 -0.91 -15.08 -13.89
CA GLY A 328 0.39 -15.39 -13.30
C GLY A 328 1.22 -14.15 -12.95
N ALA A 329 0.64 -12.95 -12.94
CA ALA A 329 1.31 -11.71 -12.56
C ALA A 329 1.83 -11.77 -11.12
N ILE A 330 3.10 -11.46 -10.91
CA ILE A 330 3.77 -11.50 -9.60
C ILE A 330 4.20 -10.08 -9.21
N ARG A 331 3.93 -9.72 -7.95
CA ARG A 331 4.44 -8.52 -7.27
C ARG A 331 4.88 -8.90 -5.84
N PRO A 332 5.84 -8.19 -5.22
CA PRO A 332 6.27 -8.45 -3.84
C PRO A 332 5.13 -8.20 -2.84
N THR A 333 4.92 -9.11 -1.88
CA THR A 333 4.00 -8.98 -0.70
C THR A 333 3.76 -10.36 -0.06
N TRP A 334 4.16 -11.45 -0.71
CA TRP A 334 3.71 -12.79 -0.34
C TRP A 334 4.40 -13.30 0.91
N GLU A 335 5.64 -12.90 1.16
CA GLU A 335 6.30 -13.13 2.45
C GLU A 335 5.53 -12.43 3.56
N LEU A 336 5.12 -11.17 3.37
CA LEU A 336 4.33 -10.42 4.36
C LEU A 336 3.01 -11.11 4.68
N LEU A 337 2.24 -11.46 3.65
CA LEU A 337 0.92 -12.09 3.81
C LEU A 337 1.03 -13.47 4.45
N TYR A 338 1.97 -14.30 3.98
CA TYR A 338 2.21 -15.63 4.56
C TYR A 338 2.65 -15.53 6.03
N ASN A 339 3.62 -14.67 6.35
CA ASN A 339 4.12 -14.55 7.73
C ASN A 339 3.05 -13.98 8.67
N HIS A 340 2.19 -13.09 8.19
CA HIS A 340 1.05 -12.61 8.97
C HIS A 340 0.03 -13.74 9.23
N TYR A 341 -0.57 -14.31 8.17
CA TYR A 341 -1.69 -15.23 8.33
C TYR A 341 -1.27 -16.62 8.79
N VAL A 342 -0.26 -17.21 8.16
CA VAL A 342 0.13 -18.60 8.43
C VAL A 342 1.03 -18.67 9.65
N MET A 343 2.12 -17.90 9.68
CA MET A 343 3.11 -18.01 10.75
C MET A 343 2.63 -17.37 12.05
N THR A 344 2.12 -16.13 11.99
CA THR A 344 1.73 -15.38 13.19
C THR A 344 0.34 -15.75 13.68
N LYS A 345 -0.65 -15.78 12.78
CA LYS A 345 -2.06 -16.02 13.14
C LYS A 345 -2.46 -17.50 13.12
N ARG A 346 -1.64 -18.39 12.56
CA ARG A 346 -1.91 -19.83 12.44
C ARG A 346 -3.22 -20.12 11.71
N VAL A 347 -3.55 -19.29 10.72
CA VAL A 347 -4.70 -19.48 9.83
C VAL A 347 -4.26 -20.39 8.68
N ASP A 348 -5.14 -21.30 8.29
CA ASP A 348 -4.95 -22.10 7.08
C ASP A 348 -5.16 -21.23 5.84
N ALA A 349 -4.10 -21.03 5.06
CA ALA A 349 -4.07 -20.19 3.86
C ALA A 349 -3.30 -20.93 2.76
N PRO A 350 -3.89 -22.00 2.19
CA PRO A 350 -3.19 -22.89 1.28
C PRO A 350 -2.75 -22.18 -0.01
N TRP A 351 -3.57 -21.30 -0.58
CA TRP A 351 -3.23 -20.62 -1.82
C TRP A 351 -2.18 -19.54 -1.61
N THR A 352 -2.24 -18.80 -0.51
CA THR A 352 -1.19 -17.85 -0.10
C THR A 352 0.14 -18.57 0.09
N THR A 353 0.14 -19.75 0.71
CA THR A 353 1.34 -20.57 0.91
C THR A 353 1.93 -21.05 -0.43
N LEU A 354 1.10 -21.57 -1.33
CA LEU A 354 1.54 -22.00 -2.66
C LEU A 354 2.03 -20.83 -3.50
N TYR A 355 1.38 -19.68 -3.39
CA TYR A 355 1.77 -18.50 -4.15
C TYR A 355 3.07 -17.89 -3.65
N LEU A 356 3.33 -17.90 -2.34
CA LEU A 356 4.64 -17.56 -1.78
C LEU A 356 5.74 -18.40 -2.43
N ASN A 357 5.55 -19.72 -2.52
CA ASN A 357 6.55 -20.59 -3.13
C ASN A 357 6.79 -20.23 -4.62
N ASN A 358 5.71 -19.97 -5.36
CA ASN A 358 5.78 -19.51 -6.75
C ASN A 358 6.48 -18.15 -6.89
N SER A 359 6.20 -17.19 -6.01
CA SER A 359 6.87 -15.89 -6.02
C SER A 359 8.35 -16.01 -5.66
N LEU A 360 8.70 -16.85 -4.69
CA LEU A 360 10.11 -17.07 -4.33
C LEU A 360 10.87 -17.75 -5.48
N GLU A 361 10.26 -18.69 -6.21
CA GLU A 361 10.86 -19.26 -7.41
C GLU A 361 11.15 -18.17 -8.46
N TYR A 362 10.18 -17.29 -8.71
CA TYR A 362 10.34 -16.15 -9.62
C TYR A 362 11.48 -15.21 -9.21
N TYR A 363 11.62 -14.90 -7.91
CA TYR A 363 12.67 -14.03 -7.39
C TYR A 363 14.02 -14.74 -7.14
N GLY A 364 14.18 -16.01 -7.54
CA GLY A 364 15.44 -16.74 -7.36
C GLY A 364 15.75 -17.14 -5.92
N GLY A 365 14.70 -17.34 -5.10
CA GLY A 365 14.77 -17.89 -3.74
C GLY A 365 14.56 -16.88 -2.62
N ALA A 366 14.57 -15.58 -2.91
CA ALA A 366 14.29 -14.54 -1.92
C ALA A 366 13.55 -13.38 -2.58
N GLU A 367 12.40 -12.99 -2.02
CA GLU A 367 11.62 -11.84 -2.50
C GLU A 367 12.47 -10.57 -2.46
N GLY A 368 12.60 -9.93 -3.62
CA GLY A 368 13.30 -8.67 -3.80
C GLY A 368 12.43 -7.45 -3.50
N GLY A 369 12.95 -6.26 -3.79
CA GLY A 369 12.23 -5.00 -3.62
C GLY A 369 12.47 -4.03 -4.75
N ALA A 370 11.95 -2.82 -4.62
CA ALA A 370 12.03 -1.79 -5.66
C ALA A 370 13.49 -1.62 -6.17
N GLY A 371 13.66 -1.69 -7.49
CA GLY A 371 14.95 -1.67 -8.18
C GLY A 371 15.67 -3.02 -8.33
N SER A 372 15.12 -4.14 -7.83
CA SER A 372 15.79 -5.45 -7.86
C SER A 372 15.23 -6.46 -8.87
N TRP A 373 14.09 -6.17 -9.52
CA TRP A 373 13.35 -7.17 -10.29
C TRP A 373 12.78 -6.66 -11.63
N GLY A 374 13.08 -5.43 -12.01
CA GLY A 374 12.72 -4.87 -13.31
C GLY A 374 12.68 -3.35 -13.31
N GLU A 375 12.30 -2.79 -14.46
CA GLU A 375 12.14 -1.35 -14.69
C GLU A 375 10.71 -1.04 -15.15
N GLY A 376 10.25 0.21 -15.02
CA GLY A 376 8.88 0.62 -15.31
C GLY A 376 8.01 0.70 -14.05
N SER A 377 6.93 1.49 -14.10
CA SER A 377 6.13 1.85 -12.90
C SER A 377 5.72 0.62 -12.11
N GLY A 378 5.25 -0.45 -12.77
CA GLY A 378 4.83 -1.69 -12.12
C GLY A 378 5.86 -2.27 -11.14
N HIS A 379 7.15 -2.07 -11.40
CA HIS A 379 8.25 -2.58 -10.58
C HIS A 379 8.61 -1.68 -9.38
N TYR A 380 8.07 -0.46 -9.37
CA TYR A 380 8.28 0.59 -8.36
C TYR A 380 6.97 1.12 -7.73
N ASP A 381 5.83 0.47 -7.94
CA ASP A 381 4.58 0.77 -7.21
C ASP A 381 4.60 0.19 -5.78
N GLY A 382 5.64 -0.59 -5.45
CA GLY A 382 5.81 -1.36 -4.22
C GLY A 382 7.26 -1.46 -3.73
N LEU A 383 7.47 -1.28 -2.42
CA LEU A 383 8.81 -1.37 -1.80
C LEU A 383 9.38 -2.80 -1.75
N GLY A 384 8.55 -3.81 -1.47
CA GLY A 384 8.94 -5.22 -1.39
C GLY A 384 9.88 -5.56 -0.21
N TRP A 385 10.95 -6.29 -0.49
CA TRP A 385 11.94 -6.82 0.46
C TRP A 385 11.40 -7.82 1.47
N GLY A 386 10.38 -8.61 1.10
CA GLY A 386 9.69 -9.44 2.08
C GLY A 386 10.53 -10.56 2.69
N SER A 387 11.45 -11.17 1.95
CA SER A 387 12.35 -12.17 2.54
C SER A 387 13.36 -11.55 3.50
N LEU A 388 13.70 -10.26 3.31
CA LEU A 388 14.57 -9.52 4.22
C LEU A 388 13.82 -9.07 5.47
N LEU A 389 12.58 -8.61 5.32
CA LEU A 389 11.83 -7.90 6.35
C LEU A 389 10.81 -8.77 7.09
N TYR A 390 10.10 -9.66 6.40
CA TYR A 390 8.92 -10.33 6.96
C TYR A 390 9.13 -11.81 7.21
N HIS A 391 10.09 -12.45 6.53
CA HIS A 391 10.40 -13.86 6.76
C HIS A 391 10.64 -14.16 8.24
N MET A 392 9.99 -15.22 8.74
CA MET A 392 10.10 -15.69 10.12
C MET A 392 10.17 -17.21 10.17
N ASP A 393 11.11 -17.75 10.94
CA ASP A 393 11.07 -19.15 11.34
C ASP A 393 10.22 -19.33 12.60
N GLU A 394 9.89 -20.59 12.93
CA GLU A 394 9.11 -20.92 14.13
C GLU A 394 9.71 -20.34 15.43
N SER A 395 11.05 -20.28 15.53
CA SER A 395 11.72 -19.67 16.68
C SER A 395 11.49 -18.17 16.78
N ASP A 396 11.33 -17.48 15.65
CA ASP A 396 11.10 -16.04 15.61
C ASP A 396 9.65 -15.73 16.03
N VAL A 397 8.69 -16.55 15.60
CA VAL A 397 7.29 -16.45 16.04
C VAL A 397 7.16 -16.66 17.55
N ILE A 398 7.80 -17.70 18.09
CA ILE A 398 7.79 -17.98 19.55
C ILE A 398 8.39 -16.83 20.34
N ALA A 399 9.48 -16.23 19.84
CA ALA A 399 10.12 -15.08 20.47
C ALA A 399 9.19 -13.84 20.49
N ALA A 400 8.48 -13.58 19.39
CA ALA A 400 7.54 -12.45 19.28
C ALA A 400 6.31 -12.60 20.21
N VAL A 401 5.79 -13.81 20.38
CA VAL A 401 4.69 -14.07 21.34
C VAL A 401 5.17 -13.91 22.78
N SER A 402 6.39 -14.37 23.06
CA SER A 402 7.00 -14.28 24.39
C SER A 402 7.27 -12.82 24.79
N SER A 403 7.71 -11.98 23.86
CA SER A 403 7.95 -10.55 24.14
C SER A 403 6.65 -9.78 24.39
N LYS A 404 5.57 -10.07 23.65
CA LYS A 404 4.23 -9.49 23.91
C LYS A 404 3.66 -9.93 25.26
N SER A 405 3.89 -11.18 25.66
CA SER A 405 3.45 -11.72 26.96
C SER A 405 4.31 -11.24 28.14
N ALA A 406 5.55 -10.79 27.86
CA ALA A 406 6.51 -10.33 28.86
C ALA A 406 6.53 -8.80 29.05
N SER A 407 5.53 -8.06 28.55
CA SER A 407 5.42 -6.62 28.84
C SER A 407 5.40 -6.39 30.36
N PRO A 408 6.37 -5.65 30.92
CA PRO A 408 6.56 -5.59 32.36
C PRO A 408 5.65 -4.54 32.99
N THR A 409 5.18 -4.89 34.19
CA THR A 409 4.84 -3.98 35.28
C THR A 409 5.72 -2.72 35.25
N ALA A 410 5.10 -1.55 35.31
CA ALA A 410 5.75 -0.24 35.31
C ALA A 410 7.04 -0.23 36.14
N SER A 411 8.18 -0.11 35.47
CA SER A 411 9.45 0.20 36.11
C SER A 411 9.78 1.65 35.78
N SER A 412 9.60 2.51 36.78
CA SER A 412 9.90 3.93 36.72
C SER A 412 11.39 4.13 36.45
N THR A 413 11.75 4.55 35.24
CA THR A 413 13.06 5.14 34.98
C THR A 413 13.12 6.51 35.64
N THR A 414 13.90 6.58 36.73
CA THR A 414 14.31 7.82 37.39
C THR A 414 14.99 8.74 36.38
N ARG A 415 14.26 9.76 35.93
CA ARG A 415 14.85 10.92 35.24
C ARG A 415 15.63 11.73 36.27
N ALA A 416 16.92 11.93 36.03
CA ALA A 416 17.76 12.80 36.83
C ALA A 416 17.15 14.20 36.87
N SER A 417 16.76 14.64 38.07
CA SER A 417 16.21 15.96 38.33
C SER A 417 17.37 16.94 38.44
N THR A 418 17.54 17.79 37.42
CA THR A 418 18.33 19.02 37.54
C THR A 418 17.54 20.01 38.38
N THR A 419 18.02 20.25 39.60
CA THR A 419 17.52 21.26 40.52
C THR A 419 17.74 22.65 39.94
N LEU A 420 16.67 23.35 39.58
CA LEU A 420 16.65 24.80 39.43
C LEU A 420 15.87 25.37 40.61
N ASP A 421 16.62 26.00 41.52
CA ASP A 421 16.09 26.78 42.63
C ASP A 421 15.33 28.00 42.10
N TRP A 422 14.06 28.14 42.46
CA TRP A 422 13.35 29.42 42.39
C TRP A 422 12.52 29.63 43.65
N ALA A 423 12.82 30.71 44.36
CA ALA A 423 12.19 31.15 45.61
C ALA A 423 10.75 31.69 45.42
N PRO A 424 9.85 31.58 46.41
CA PRO A 424 8.45 31.93 46.24
C PRO A 424 8.21 33.44 46.43
N SER A 425 7.25 34.00 45.68
CA SER A 425 6.55 35.23 46.05
C SER A 425 5.09 35.17 45.59
N PRO A 426 4.16 35.81 46.33
CA PRO A 426 2.80 35.32 46.45
C PRO A 426 1.79 35.96 45.48
N THR A 427 0.86 35.10 45.08
CA THR A 427 -0.59 35.29 44.89
C THR A 427 -1.12 36.65 44.41
N THR A 428 -1.72 36.63 43.22
CA THR A 428 -2.84 37.52 42.89
C THR A 428 -3.96 36.72 42.24
N THR A 429 -5.11 36.73 42.90
CA THR A 429 -6.36 36.09 42.53
C THR A 429 -7.07 36.91 41.45
N THR A 430 -7.45 36.29 40.33
CA THR A 430 -8.60 36.76 39.54
C THR A 430 -9.34 35.57 38.95
N SER A 431 -10.54 35.37 39.47
CA SER A 431 -11.61 34.51 38.99
C SER A 431 -12.26 35.09 37.74
N SER A 432 -12.49 34.27 36.72
CA SER A 432 -13.53 34.54 35.71
C SER A 432 -14.27 33.25 35.36
N ALA A 433 -15.58 33.40 35.36
CA ALA A 433 -16.60 32.38 35.42
C ALA A 433 -16.76 31.57 34.13
N PHE A 434 -17.12 30.30 34.31
CA PHE A 434 -17.79 29.47 33.32
C PHE A 434 -19.17 30.03 33.01
N SER A 435 -19.56 30.04 31.74
CA SER A 435 -20.95 30.04 31.31
C SER A 435 -21.16 28.86 30.37
N GLN A 436 -21.86 27.84 30.90
CA GLN A 436 -22.45 26.78 30.10
C GLN A 436 -23.76 27.31 29.51
N ILE A 437 -23.91 27.19 28.19
CA ILE A 437 -25.22 27.28 27.53
C ILE A 437 -25.55 25.85 27.09
N ALA A 438 -26.60 25.31 27.70
CA ALA A 438 -27.28 24.11 27.28
C ALA A 438 -28.15 24.44 26.04
N LEU A 439 -28.14 23.56 25.04
CA LEU A 439 -29.17 23.52 24.01
C LEU A 439 -29.76 22.11 23.97
N VAL A 440 -31.06 22.08 24.25
CA VAL A 440 -31.93 20.91 24.33
C VAL A 440 -32.41 20.54 22.93
N SER A 441 -32.44 19.22 22.72
CA SER A 441 -33.22 18.38 21.82
C SER A 441 -34.17 19.02 20.80
N GLN A 442 -34.18 18.44 19.59
CA GLN A 442 -35.42 17.89 19.03
C GLN A 442 -35.11 16.76 18.03
N SER A 443 -35.49 15.54 18.45
CA SER A 443 -35.60 14.34 17.64
C SER A 443 -37.03 14.26 17.09
N THR A 444 -37.17 14.21 15.76
CA THR A 444 -38.43 13.89 15.10
C THR A 444 -38.33 12.50 14.47
N THR A 445 -39.13 11.59 15.00
CA THR A 445 -39.41 10.26 14.45
C THR A 445 -40.62 10.34 13.52
N THR A 446 -40.52 9.71 12.36
CA THR A 446 -41.66 9.36 11.50
C THR A 446 -41.49 7.92 11.00
N PRO A 447 -42.42 7.00 11.28
CA PRO A 447 -42.41 5.62 10.77
C PRO A 447 -43.41 5.43 9.60
N PHE A 448 -43.38 4.22 9.02
CA PHE A 448 -44.23 3.61 7.97
C PHE A 448 -43.70 3.76 6.52
N ALA A 449 -43.73 2.75 5.64
CA ALA A 449 -44.31 1.40 5.68
C ALA A 449 -43.57 0.48 4.69
N ALA A 450 -43.51 -0.81 5.03
CA ALA A 450 -43.19 -1.90 4.11
C ALA A 450 -44.40 -2.24 3.22
N VAL A 451 -44.15 -2.53 1.95
CA VAL A 451 -45.07 -3.24 1.06
C VAL A 451 -44.29 -4.34 0.32
N SER A 452 -44.71 -5.58 0.53
CA SER A 452 -44.36 -6.75 -0.27
C SER A 452 -45.52 -7.08 -1.21
N THR A 453 -45.22 -7.44 -2.46
CA THR A 453 -45.87 -8.47 -3.32
C THR A 453 -45.09 -8.51 -4.64
N ALA A 454 -44.36 -9.55 -4.99
CA ALA A 454 -44.76 -10.87 -5.50
C ALA A 454 -44.66 -10.97 -7.04
N SER A 455 -43.74 -11.85 -7.46
CA SER A 455 -43.80 -12.83 -8.57
C SER A 455 -44.25 -12.40 -9.98
N GLY A 456 -43.32 -12.51 -10.92
CA GLY A 456 -43.58 -12.70 -12.35
C GLY A 456 -42.56 -13.68 -12.94
N THR A 457 -43.01 -14.91 -13.14
CA THR A 457 -42.36 -15.96 -13.93
C THR A 457 -42.50 -15.67 -15.42
N GLU A 458 -41.42 -15.76 -16.20
CA GLU A 458 -41.48 -16.26 -17.59
C GLU A 458 -40.26 -17.15 -17.88
N THR A 459 -40.53 -18.22 -18.61
CA THR A 459 -39.59 -19.27 -19.01
C THR A 459 -39.67 -19.46 -20.52
N PHE A 460 -38.54 -19.95 -21.07
CA PHE A 460 -38.31 -20.62 -22.36
C PHE A 460 -37.84 -19.75 -23.53
N ALA A 461 -36.59 -19.98 -23.94
CA ALA A 461 -36.33 -20.76 -25.16
C ALA A 461 -34.93 -21.40 -25.12
N SER A 462 -34.89 -22.66 -25.56
CA SER A 462 -33.75 -23.55 -25.68
C SER A 462 -33.20 -23.52 -27.10
N SER A 463 -31.88 -23.66 -27.25
CA SER A 463 -31.29 -24.33 -28.41
C SER A 463 -29.95 -24.97 -28.03
N SER A 464 -29.86 -26.26 -28.32
CA SER A 464 -28.75 -27.18 -28.08
C SER A 464 -28.05 -27.53 -29.40
N ILE A 465 -26.84 -28.14 -29.26
CA ILE A 465 -26.10 -29.07 -30.18
C ILE A 465 -24.77 -28.46 -30.70
N THR A 466 -23.61 -28.67 -30.04
CA THR A 466 -22.58 -29.76 -30.10
C THR A 466 -21.51 -29.68 -31.25
N PRO A 467 -20.27 -30.20 -31.03
CA PRO A 467 -18.98 -29.66 -31.50
C PRO A 467 -18.37 -30.44 -32.69
N PRO A 468 -17.06 -30.24 -33.04
CA PRO A 468 -16.07 -31.24 -32.60
C PRO A 468 -14.58 -30.81 -32.42
N SER A 469 -13.91 -31.52 -31.50
CA SER A 469 -12.56 -32.17 -31.54
C SER A 469 -11.24 -31.42 -31.85
N SER A 470 -10.37 -31.38 -30.81
CA SER A 470 -8.96 -31.84 -30.69
C SER A 470 -7.99 -31.80 -31.87
N MET A 471 -6.76 -31.28 -31.64
CA MET A 471 -5.50 -32.02 -31.85
C MET A 471 -4.27 -31.36 -31.17
N SER A 472 -3.25 -32.20 -30.96
CA SER A 472 -2.10 -32.13 -30.06
C SER A 472 -0.86 -31.39 -30.62
N SER A 473 -0.06 -30.86 -29.69
CA SER A 473 1.43 -30.78 -29.62
C SER A 473 2.30 -30.74 -30.91
N THR A 474 3.27 -29.81 -30.98
CA THR A 474 4.72 -30.10 -30.85
C THR A 474 5.63 -28.85 -30.95
N THR A 475 6.82 -29.04 -30.39
CA THR A 475 8.00 -28.22 -30.09
C THR A 475 8.86 -27.66 -31.25
N SER A 476 9.29 -26.40 -31.09
CA SER A 476 10.66 -25.81 -31.26
C SER A 476 11.33 -25.69 -32.67
N PRO A 477 12.44 -24.93 -32.84
CA PRO A 477 12.51 -23.72 -33.70
C PRO A 477 13.54 -23.85 -34.85
N PRO A 478 13.82 -22.77 -35.62
CA PRO A 478 15.20 -22.26 -35.59
C PRO A 478 15.39 -20.73 -35.80
N THR A 479 16.63 -20.34 -35.54
CA THR A 479 17.31 -19.04 -35.37
C THR A 479 17.69 -18.32 -36.70
N PRO A 480 18.50 -17.23 -36.73
CA PRO A 480 18.14 -15.94 -37.30
C PRO A 480 18.88 -15.60 -38.61
N LEU A 481 18.51 -14.49 -39.28
CA LEU A 481 19.32 -13.90 -40.35
C LEU A 481 19.50 -12.39 -40.14
N ASP A 482 20.76 -12.02 -40.28
CA ASP A 482 21.41 -10.72 -40.17
C ASP A 482 21.41 -9.99 -41.53
N MET A 483 21.79 -8.71 -41.47
CA MET A 483 22.36 -7.83 -42.50
C MET A 483 21.44 -6.89 -43.31
N SER A 484 21.47 -5.63 -42.87
CA SER A 484 22.19 -4.51 -43.53
C SER A 484 21.47 -3.51 -44.46
N GLN A 485 21.90 -2.25 -44.28
CA GLN A 485 22.06 -1.11 -45.21
C GLN A 485 20.94 -0.06 -45.44
N GLU A 486 21.23 1.12 -44.84
CA GLU A 486 21.31 2.49 -45.42
C GLU A 486 20.16 3.12 -46.23
N ALA A 487 19.45 4.05 -45.54
CA ALA A 487 19.29 5.50 -45.82
C ALA A 487 18.65 6.02 -47.15
N PRO A 488 18.31 7.32 -47.25
CA PRO A 488 17.33 8.09 -46.46
C PRO A 488 16.32 8.81 -47.40
N ARG A 489 15.24 9.43 -46.88
CA ARG A 489 14.63 10.62 -47.54
C ARG A 489 13.61 11.40 -46.70
N HIS A 490 13.95 12.68 -46.52
CA HIS A 490 13.13 13.91 -46.42
C HIS A 490 11.99 14.08 -45.40
N HIS A 491 12.25 15.02 -44.49
CA HIS A 491 11.28 15.87 -43.81
C HIS A 491 10.39 16.65 -44.79
N HIS A 492 9.08 16.68 -44.51
CA HIS A 492 8.27 17.88 -44.63
C HIS A 492 7.22 17.92 -43.53
N HIS A 493 7.34 18.92 -42.64
CA HIS A 493 6.29 19.34 -41.72
C HIS A 493 5.11 19.90 -42.49
N THR A 494 3.89 19.47 -42.14
CA THR A 494 2.68 20.30 -42.22
C THR A 494 1.76 19.91 -41.06
N HIS A 495 1.51 20.88 -40.18
CA HIS A 495 0.48 20.80 -39.16
C HIS A 495 -0.90 20.91 -39.81
N HIS A 496 -1.80 19.98 -39.50
CA HIS A 496 -3.23 20.24 -39.51
C HIS A 496 -3.92 19.43 -38.42
N HIS A 497 -4.56 20.15 -37.50
CA HIS A 497 -5.57 19.60 -36.59
C HIS A 497 -6.70 18.98 -37.42
N ASN A 498 -7.07 17.75 -37.09
CA ASN A 498 -8.45 17.29 -37.22
C ASN A 498 -8.72 16.11 -36.28
N HIS A 499 -9.77 16.26 -35.48
CA HIS A 499 -10.45 15.18 -34.78
C HIS A 499 -10.96 14.16 -35.80
N HIS A 500 -10.67 12.87 -35.60
CA HIS A 500 -11.58 11.78 -35.94
C HIS A 500 -11.18 10.49 -35.19
N HIS A 501 -12.18 9.90 -34.54
CA HIS A 501 -12.22 8.49 -34.13
C HIS A 501 -11.80 7.58 -35.29
N VAL A 502 -10.86 6.66 -35.03
CA VAL A 502 -10.71 5.39 -35.76
C VAL A 502 -10.22 4.32 -34.78
N GLU A 503 -11.00 3.24 -34.68
CA GLU A 503 -10.59 1.95 -34.13
C GLU A 503 -9.35 1.43 -34.88
N GLY A 504 -8.30 1.09 -34.14
CA GLY A 504 -7.12 0.43 -34.67
C GLY A 504 -6.54 -0.49 -33.62
N GLN A 505 -6.75 -1.79 -33.79
CA GLN A 505 -5.95 -2.83 -33.14
C GLN A 505 -4.47 -2.55 -33.39
N ALA A 506 -3.73 -2.26 -32.33
CA ALA A 506 -2.28 -2.27 -32.32
C ALA A 506 -1.84 -3.23 -31.21
N LEU A 507 -1.37 -4.40 -31.64
CA LEU A 507 -0.48 -5.26 -30.86
C LEU A 507 0.78 -4.44 -30.55
N GLY A 508 0.86 -3.92 -29.33
CA GLY A 508 2.03 -3.23 -28.79
C GLY A 508 2.20 -3.69 -27.35
N ALA A 509 3.36 -4.26 -27.05
CA ALA A 509 3.72 -4.73 -25.72
C ALA A 509 3.50 -3.64 -24.67
N CYS A 510 2.61 -3.89 -23.72
CA CYS A 510 2.50 -3.11 -22.50
C CYS A 510 3.74 -3.37 -21.65
N HIS A 511 4.61 -2.36 -21.54
CA HIS A 511 5.43 -2.19 -20.35
C HIS A 511 4.53 -1.57 -19.28
N VAL A 512 4.42 -2.29 -18.15
CA VAL A 512 3.65 -1.96 -16.95
C VAL A 512 4.48 -1.11 -16.02
#